data_AF-A0A3L6JB63-F1
#
_entry.id   AF-A0A3L6JB63-F1
#
_cell.length_a   1.000
_cell.length_b   1.000
_cell.length_c   1.000
_cell.angle_alpha   90.00
_cell.angle_beta   90.00
_cell.angle_gamma   90.00
#
_symmetry.space_group_name_H-M   'P 1'
#
loop_
_entity.id
_entity.type
_entity.pdbx_description
1 polymer ?
#
loop_
_entity_poly.entity_id
_entity_poly.type
_entity_poly.pdbx_seq_one_letter_code
_entity_poly.pdbx_strand_id
1 'polypeptide(L)'
;MSQIDELNQLMPTNLDKTTAEYISIFGNETFTSISPIEESSDFQCGAIANELEYVKGFIDYITRTASIDDFYGVYLEKVVSFFTGLTRNPSETDAELRLRFNALVVRKNNFSWLTTWMIRDVFSYFFDVNTIYVVENYVLDDFVVDGSFEIDPTLNWVVNTSGGSSISFVAHDMFYGSTCAEFVVDALGSTCSLSQTLSAVPEGYYILNFFVKDDQPSATSNLFKLMLQRSSDSYYYNFTSFSWQAAATYKVMSKNSSAEYESKQVFVEMTIDDDLTLTFENVGSTSEEYTFWIDRVEFGTMLDYPTIKLIFVDENLGTGYLSIWPSGEDPIATYEYTEASYIEQCYVSGFGGTGLLPYFYDLLEIIRPAGVKSMIEVVWRAHT
;
A
#
# COMPACT_ATOMS: atom_id res chain seq x y z
N MET A 1 -46.27 -0.78 14.67
CA MET A 1 -47.15 -1.83 14.13
C MET A 1 -46.23 -2.97 13.76
N SER A 2 -46.44 -4.18 14.28
CA SER A 2 -45.53 -5.29 13.95
C SER A 2 -45.77 -5.71 12.50
N GLN A 3 -44.73 -6.26 11.84
CA GLN A 3 -44.86 -6.76 10.47
C GLN A 3 -45.96 -7.85 10.35
N ILE A 4 -46.24 -8.55 11.46
CA ILE A 4 -47.31 -9.54 11.58
C ILE A 4 -48.70 -8.87 11.56
N ASP A 5 -48.86 -7.72 12.21
CA ASP A 5 -50.13 -6.98 12.22
C ASP A 5 -50.50 -6.45 10.82
N GLU A 6 -49.50 -6.01 10.06
CA GLU A 6 -49.67 -5.49 8.70
C GLU A 6 -50.03 -6.62 7.71
N LEU A 7 -49.40 -7.79 7.85
CA LEU A 7 -49.72 -8.99 7.06
C LEU A 7 -51.14 -9.50 7.31
N ASN A 8 -51.56 -9.57 8.58
CA ASN A 8 -52.92 -9.99 8.94
C ASN A 8 -54.00 -9.03 8.39
N GLN A 9 -53.66 -7.75 8.20
CA GLN A 9 -54.56 -6.76 7.64
C GLN A 9 -54.64 -6.82 6.10
N LEU A 10 -53.55 -7.18 5.41
CA LEU A 10 -53.44 -7.09 3.96
C LEU A 10 -53.70 -8.41 3.21
N MET A 11 -53.40 -9.56 3.80
CA MET A 11 -53.56 -10.86 3.13
C MET A 11 -55.01 -11.18 2.74
N PRO A 12 -56.03 -11.01 3.61
CA PRO A 12 -57.40 -11.40 3.31
C PRO A 12 -58.05 -10.60 2.17
N THR A 13 -57.53 -9.40 1.91
CA THR A 13 -58.02 -8.41 0.95
C THR A 13 -57.40 -8.55 -0.43
N ASN A 14 -56.19 -9.10 -0.53
CA ASN A 14 -55.44 -9.19 -1.79
C ASN A 14 -55.43 -10.60 -2.41
N LEU A 15 -55.98 -11.61 -1.73
CA LEU A 15 -56.12 -12.96 -2.27
C LEU A 15 -57.41 -13.09 -3.11
N ASP A 16 -57.27 -13.46 -4.38
CA ASP A 16 -58.41 -13.80 -5.25
C ASP A 16 -58.95 -15.19 -4.90
N LYS A 17 -60.05 -15.17 -4.13
CA LYS A 17 -60.71 -16.35 -3.56
C LYS A 17 -61.48 -17.18 -4.59
N THR A 18 -61.53 -16.74 -5.85
CA THR A 18 -62.32 -17.37 -6.91
C THR A 18 -61.50 -18.32 -7.79
N THR A 19 -60.18 -18.34 -7.62
CA THR A 19 -59.28 -19.20 -8.40
C THR A 19 -59.39 -20.67 -7.96
N ALA A 20 -59.25 -21.60 -8.91
CA ALA A 20 -59.26 -23.04 -8.63
C ALA A 20 -58.11 -23.44 -7.69
N GLU A 21 -57.00 -22.73 -7.82
CA GLU A 21 -55.81 -22.82 -6.98
C GLU A 21 -56.15 -22.45 -5.52
N TYR A 22 -56.79 -21.30 -5.28
CA TYR A 22 -57.23 -20.90 -3.94
C TYR A 22 -58.19 -21.93 -3.33
N ILE A 23 -59.18 -22.40 -4.09
CA ILE A 23 -60.16 -23.40 -3.64
C ILE A 23 -59.47 -24.75 -3.35
N SER A 24 -58.44 -25.12 -4.11
CA SER A 24 -57.67 -26.35 -3.87
C SER A 24 -56.80 -26.29 -2.61
N ILE A 25 -56.34 -25.09 -2.23
CA ILE A 25 -55.43 -24.86 -1.09
C ILE A 25 -56.23 -24.62 0.20
N PHE A 26 -57.32 -23.85 0.13
CA PHE A 26 -58.07 -23.38 1.30
C PHE A 26 -59.48 -23.97 1.43
N GLY A 27 -59.96 -24.72 0.43
CA GLY A 27 -61.30 -25.29 0.41
C GLY A 27 -62.38 -24.33 -0.13
N ASN A 28 -63.62 -24.82 -0.17
CA ASN A 28 -64.79 -24.11 -0.70
C ASN A 28 -65.49 -23.18 0.32
N GLU A 29 -64.96 -23.08 1.54
CA GLU A 29 -65.52 -22.20 2.58
C GLU A 29 -64.68 -20.93 2.73
N THR A 30 -65.35 -19.79 2.93
CA THR A 30 -64.71 -18.50 3.11
C THR A 30 -63.78 -18.55 4.32
N PHE A 31 -62.47 -18.44 4.08
CA PHE A 31 -61.46 -18.32 5.14
C PHE A 31 -61.91 -17.29 6.17
N THR A 32 -62.18 -17.76 7.39
CA THR A 32 -62.53 -16.91 8.53
C THR A 32 -61.35 -16.99 9.49
N SER A 33 -60.61 -15.89 9.64
CA SER A 33 -59.52 -15.84 10.61
C SER A 33 -60.10 -16.13 11.99
N ILE A 34 -59.62 -17.21 12.60
CA ILE A 34 -59.69 -17.34 14.04
C ILE A 34 -58.73 -16.26 14.59
N SER A 35 -59.11 -15.66 15.71
CA SER A 35 -58.36 -14.66 16.50
C SER A 35 -56.84 -14.90 16.59
N PRO A 36 -56.04 -13.87 16.95
CA PRO A 36 -54.60 -13.80 16.70
C PRO A 36 -53.87 -15.10 17.05
N ILE A 37 -52.97 -15.51 16.15
CA ILE A 37 -52.15 -16.72 16.28
C ILE A 37 -51.26 -16.55 17.54
N GLU A 38 -51.48 -17.38 18.57
CA GLU A 38 -50.71 -17.34 19.82
C GLU A 38 -49.63 -18.45 19.87
N GLU A 39 -49.83 -19.62 19.24
CA GLU A 39 -48.83 -20.71 19.18
C GLU A 39 -48.73 -21.40 17.79
N SER A 40 -47.56 -21.96 17.47
CA SER A 40 -47.24 -22.60 16.16
C SER A 40 -48.09 -23.83 15.81
N SER A 41 -48.81 -24.41 16.77
CA SER A 41 -49.65 -25.61 16.59
C SER A 41 -51.09 -25.32 16.19
N ASP A 42 -51.50 -24.05 16.13
CA ASP A 42 -52.85 -23.63 15.73
C ASP A 42 -52.99 -23.70 14.20
N PHE A 43 -53.34 -24.89 13.74
CA PHE A 43 -53.28 -25.29 12.34
C PHE A 43 -54.20 -24.49 11.40
N GLN A 44 -53.66 -24.25 10.19
CA GLN A 44 -54.26 -23.84 8.91
C GLN A 44 -53.97 -22.40 8.42
N CYS A 45 -53.54 -21.49 9.29
CA CYS A 45 -53.02 -20.18 8.85
C CYS A 45 -51.51 -20.08 9.08
N GLY A 46 -51.01 -20.65 10.19
CA GLY A 46 -49.61 -20.61 10.58
C GLY A 46 -48.69 -21.49 9.73
N ALA A 47 -49.18 -22.60 9.17
CA ALA A 47 -48.36 -23.45 8.30
C ALA A 47 -48.05 -22.75 6.97
N ILE A 48 -49.07 -22.19 6.30
CA ILE A 48 -48.86 -21.42 5.06
C ILE A 48 -48.12 -20.11 5.36
N ALA A 49 -48.39 -19.43 6.48
CA ALA A 49 -47.62 -18.25 6.88
C ALA A 49 -46.16 -18.58 7.20
N ASN A 50 -45.87 -19.71 7.87
CA ASN A 50 -44.50 -20.18 8.11
C ASN A 50 -43.80 -20.58 6.82
N GLU A 51 -44.49 -21.28 5.91
CA GLU A 51 -43.94 -21.62 4.58
C GLU A 51 -43.74 -20.36 3.74
N LEU A 52 -44.61 -19.35 3.82
CA LEU A 52 -44.44 -18.07 3.14
C LEU A 52 -43.32 -17.23 3.76
N GLU A 53 -43.13 -17.23 5.08
CA GLU A 53 -41.99 -16.61 5.74
C GLU A 53 -40.69 -17.37 5.45
N TYR A 54 -40.73 -18.70 5.31
CA TYR A 54 -39.59 -19.49 4.86
C TYR A 54 -39.26 -19.22 3.39
N VAL A 55 -40.27 -19.15 2.52
CA VAL A 55 -40.11 -18.79 1.10
C VAL A 55 -39.64 -17.36 0.95
N LYS A 56 -40.14 -16.41 1.75
CA LYS A 56 -39.66 -15.03 1.80
C LYS A 56 -38.23 -14.98 2.31
N GLY A 57 -37.88 -15.70 3.36
CA GLY A 57 -36.51 -15.84 3.84
C GLY A 57 -35.58 -16.48 2.81
N PHE A 58 -36.07 -17.44 2.02
CA PHE A 58 -35.35 -18.07 0.93
C PHE A 58 -35.21 -17.14 -0.29
N ILE A 59 -36.25 -16.39 -0.65
CA ILE A 59 -36.20 -15.37 -1.72
C ILE A 59 -35.28 -14.24 -1.30
N ASP A 60 -35.38 -13.74 -0.07
CA ASP A 60 -34.46 -12.75 0.50
C ASP A 60 -33.02 -13.30 0.49
N TYR A 61 -32.81 -14.56 0.86
CA TYR A 61 -31.52 -15.22 0.76
C TYR A 61 -31.00 -15.28 -0.68
N ILE A 62 -31.79 -15.77 -1.64
CA ILE A 62 -31.41 -15.89 -3.06
C ILE A 62 -31.18 -14.52 -3.69
N THR A 63 -32.01 -13.52 -3.39
CA THR A 63 -31.86 -12.16 -3.92
C THR A 63 -30.64 -11.47 -3.33
N ARG A 64 -30.33 -11.70 -2.06
CA ARG A 64 -29.09 -11.25 -1.41
C ARG A 64 -27.85 -11.98 -1.93
N THR A 65 -27.95 -13.24 -2.34
CA THR A 65 -26.80 -13.95 -2.97
C THR A 65 -26.34 -13.34 -4.31
N ALA A 66 -27.08 -12.37 -4.86
CA ALA A 66 -26.65 -11.61 -6.04
C ALA A 66 -25.54 -10.58 -5.74
N SER A 67 -25.36 -10.19 -4.47
CA SER A 67 -24.30 -9.28 -4.04
C SER A 67 -23.33 -9.96 -3.09
N ILE A 68 -22.02 -9.73 -3.29
CA ILE A 68 -21.04 -10.21 -2.33
C ILE A 68 -21.17 -9.53 -0.96
N ASP A 69 -21.71 -8.30 -0.95
CA ASP A 69 -21.93 -7.50 0.25
C ASP A 69 -23.05 -8.06 1.15
N ASP A 70 -23.72 -9.13 0.74
CA ASP A 70 -24.70 -9.80 1.59
C ASP A 70 -24.25 -11.19 2.07
N PHE A 71 -23.13 -11.72 1.56
CA PHE A 71 -22.58 -12.99 2.05
C PHE A 71 -21.85 -12.83 3.39
N TYR A 72 -22.03 -13.79 4.30
CA TYR A 72 -21.39 -13.80 5.62
C TYR A 72 -20.81 -15.18 5.97
N GLY A 73 -19.87 -15.20 6.91
CA GLY A 73 -19.21 -16.41 7.42
C GLY A 73 -18.65 -17.33 6.33
N VAL A 74 -18.91 -18.64 6.45
CA VAL A 74 -18.40 -19.69 5.54
C VAL A 74 -18.83 -19.51 4.07
N TYR A 75 -19.93 -18.83 3.80
CA TYR A 75 -20.38 -18.59 2.42
C TYR A 75 -19.55 -17.48 1.77
N LEU A 76 -19.28 -16.40 2.50
CA LEU A 76 -18.38 -15.35 2.05
C LEU A 76 -16.98 -15.92 1.79
N GLU A 77 -16.47 -16.74 2.70
CA GLU A 77 -15.17 -17.42 2.54
C GLU A 77 -15.09 -18.25 1.26
N LYS A 78 -16.14 -19.06 0.98
CA LYS A 78 -16.20 -19.87 -0.24
C LYS A 78 -16.20 -19.03 -1.51
N VAL A 79 -16.99 -17.95 -1.54
CA VAL A 79 -17.07 -17.06 -2.70
C VAL A 79 -15.74 -16.34 -2.91
N VAL A 80 -15.18 -15.75 -1.86
CA VAL A 80 -13.90 -15.03 -1.92
C VAL A 80 -12.77 -15.96 -2.35
N SER A 81 -12.66 -17.14 -1.75
CA SER A 81 -11.64 -18.14 -2.09
C SER A 81 -11.80 -18.66 -3.52
N PHE A 82 -13.04 -18.86 -4.00
CA PHE A 82 -13.29 -19.31 -5.37
C PHE A 82 -12.81 -18.30 -6.42
N PHE A 83 -13.05 -17.00 -6.21
CA PHE A 83 -12.70 -15.97 -7.20
C PHE A 83 -11.26 -15.47 -7.12
N THR A 84 -10.67 -15.43 -5.92
CA THR A 84 -9.37 -14.78 -5.70
C THR A 84 -8.29 -15.72 -5.20
N GLY A 85 -8.66 -16.92 -4.72
CA GLY A 85 -7.76 -17.79 -3.98
C GLY A 85 -7.47 -17.31 -2.54
N LEU A 86 -7.98 -16.15 -2.12
CA LEU A 86 -7.83 -15.67 -0.75
C LEU A 86 -8.48 -16.62 0.26
N THR A 87 -7.76 -16.91 1.33
CA THR A 87 -8.28 -17.63 2.50
C THR A 87 -8.49 -16.65 3.64
N ARG A 88 -9.57 -16.85 4.40
CA ARG A 88 -9.83 -16.06 5.60
C ARG A 88 -8.77 -16.34 6.66
N ASN A 89 -8.24 -15.28 7.26
CA ASN A 89 -7.38 -15.43 8.43
C ASN A 89 -8.22 -15.77 9.68
N PRO A 90 -7.73 -16.59 10.63
CA PRO A 90 -8.55 -17.08 11.74
C PRO A 90 -9.23 -16.00 12.60
N SER A 91 -8.66 -14.80 12.65
CA SER A 91 -9.17 -13.65 13.40
C SER A 91 -9.81 -12.57 12.54
N GLU A 92 -9.94 -12.79 11.23
CA GLU A 92 -10.48 -11.82 10.27
C GLU A 92 -12.00 -11.82 10.26
N THR A 93 -12.58 -10.63 10.40
CA THR A 93 -14.02 -10.39 10.33
C THR A 93 -14.54 -10.46 8.88
N ASP A 94 -15.85 -10.62 8.72
CA ASP A 94 -16.50 -10.57 7.39
C ASP A 94 -16.23 -9.24 6.67
N ALA A 95 -16.17 -8.12 7.40
CA ALA A 95 -15.90 -6.80 6.82
C ALA A 95 -14.46 -6.69 6.27
N GLU A 96 -13.47 -7.17 7.02
CA GLU A 96 -12.06 -7.18 6.59
C GLU A 96 -11.83 -8.10 5.39
N LEU A 97 -12.47 -9.28 5.37
CA LEU A 97 -12.39 -10.17 4.22
C LEU A 97 -13.00 -9.55 2.96
N ARG A 98 -14.12 -8.82 3.09
CA ARG A 98 -14.71 -8.07 1.98
C ARG A 98 -13.81 -6.93 1.52
N LEU A 99 -13.15 -6.24 2.44
CA LEU A 99 -12.22 -5.16 2.11
C LEU A 99 -11.07 -5.68 1.24
N ARG A 100 -10.47 -6.84 1.58
CA ARG A 100 -9.46 -7.52 0.74
C ARG A 100 -10.00 -7.92 -0.61
N PHE A 101 -11.19 -8.52 -0.63
CA PHE A 101 -11.82 -8.92 -1.88
C PHE A 101 -12.03 -7.71 -2.80
N ASN A 102 -12.53 -6.60 -2.26
CA ASN A 102 -12.72 -5.36 -3.00
C ASN A 102 -11.39 -4.75 -3.44
N ALA A 103 -10.36 -4.79 -2.60
CA ALA A 103 -9.00 -4.40 -2.97
C ALA A 103 -8.48 -5.18 -4.19
N LEU A 104 -8.74 -6.50 -4.29
CA LEU A 104 -8.31 -7.33 -5.42
C LEU A 104 -9.19 -7.21 -6.67
N VAL A 105 -10.51 -7.11 -6.50
CA VAL A 105 -11.47 -7.19 -7.61
C VAL A 105 -11.81 -5.81 -8.16
N VAL A 106 -12.12 -4.85 -7.27
CA VAL A 106 -12.54 -3.50 -7.65
C VAL A 106 -11.33 -2.63 -7.99
N ARG A 107 -10.24 -2.69 -7.21
CA ARG A 107 -8.95 -2.00 -7.49
C ARG A 107 -9.12 -0.51 -7.86
N LYS A 108 -10.01 0.23 -7.19
CA LYS A 108 -10.37 1.63 -7.52
C LYS A 108 -10.76 1.84 -9.00
N ASN A 109 -11.36 0.83 -9.63
CA ASN A 109 -11.67 0.78 -11.07
C ASN A 109 -10.45 0.78 -12.00
N ASN A 110 -9.28 0.35 -11.50
CA ASN A 110 -8.13 0.11 -12.35
C ASN A 110 -8.27 -1.23 -13.08
N PHE A 111 -8.52 -1.14 -14.39
CA PHE A 111 -8.66 -2.31 -15.26
C PHE A 111 -7.30 -2.88 -15.70
N SER A 112 -6.20 -2.15 -15.50
CA SER A 112 -4.86 -2.63 -15.85
C SER A 112 -4.40 -3.67 -14.84
N TRP A 113 -3.73 -4.71 -15.33
CA TRP A 113 -3.11 -5.74 -14.50
C TRP A 113 -1.60 -5.63 -14.61
N LEU A 114 -0.90 -6.08 -13.55
CA LEU A 114 0.55 -6.20 -13.50
C LEU A 114 1.31 -4.87 -13.66
N THR A 115 0.70 -3.76 -13.27
CA THR A 115 1.35 -2.43 -13.26
C THR A 115 1.61 -1.96 -11.84
N THR A 116 2.63 -1.11 -11.66
CA THR A 116 2.90 -0.44 -10.38
C THR A 116 1.69 0.34 -9.87
N TRP A 117 0.95 0.98 -10.77
CA TRP A 117 -0.31 1.68 -10.47
C TRP A 117 -1.39 0.76 -9.90
N MET A 118 -1.57 -0.42 -10.48
CA MET A 118 -2.55 -1.39 -9.99
C MET A 118 -2.19 -1.86 -8.58
N ILE A 119 -0.91 -2.13 -8.33
CA ILE A 119 -0.44 -2.52 -6.99
C ILE A 119 -0.73 -1.38 -5.99
N ARG A 120 -0.41 -0.13 -6.35
CA ARG A 120 -0.72 1.05 -5.53
C ARG A 120 -2.22 1.19 -5.25
N ASP A 121 -3.08 0.97 -6.24
CA ASP A 121 -4.54 1.04 -6.09
C ASP A 121 -5.11 -0.05 -5.18
N VAL A 122 -4.57 -1.28 -5.26
CA VAL A 122 -4.96 -2.38 -4.35
C VAL A 122 -4.66 -1.99 -2.91
N PHE A 123 -3.46 -1.48 -2.63
CA PHE A 123 -3.05 -1.12 -1.28
C PHE A 123 -3.64 0.21 -0.78
N SER A 124 -4.16 1.06 -1.69
CA SER A 124 -4.87 2.30 -1.34
C SER A 124 -6.20 2.10 -0.58
N TYR A 125 -6.66 0.85 -0.45
CA TYR A 125 -7.78 0.50 0.43
C TYR A 125 -7.38 0.48 1.92
N PHE A 126 -6.08 0.38 2.20
CA PHE A 126 -5.55 0.22 3.56
C PHE A 126 -4.65 1.39 3.98
N PHE A 127 -3.95 2.00 3.03
CA PHE A 127 -3.04 3.12 3.25
C PHE A 127 -3.42 4.30 2.36
N ASP A 128 -3.02 5.52 2.75
CA ASP A 128 -3.12 6.66 1.85
C ASP A 128 -2.27 6.39 0.60
N VAL A 129 -2.85 6.65 -0.57
CA VAL A 129 -2.18 6.40 -1.84
C VAL A 129 -0.84 7.13 -1.94
N ASN A 130 -0.70 8.31 -1.32
CA ASN A 130 0.53 9.12 -1.32
C ASN A 130 1.60 8.61 -0.36
N THR A 131 1.29 7.60 0.45
CA THR A 131 2.25 6.97 1.36
C THR A 131 2.70 5.58 0.90
N ILE A 132 2.29 5.17 -0.31
CA ILE A 132 2.64 3.89 -0.91
C ILE A 132 3.68 4.11 -2.00
N TYR A 133 4.88 3.53 -1.83
CA TYR A 133 5.93 3.54 -2.84
C TYR A 133 6.17 2.14 -3.40
N VAL A 134 6.30 2.07 -4.72
CA VAL A 134 6.63 0.83 -5.44
C VAL A 134 8.03 0.98 -6.01
N VAL A 135 8.99 0.23 -5.48
CA VAL A 135 10.37 0.20 -5.95
C VAL A 135 10.58 -1.08 -6.75
N GLU A 136 10.81 -0.93 -8.05
CA GLU A 136 11.15 -2.05 -8.94
C GLU A 136 12.65 -2.38 -8.81
N ASN A 137 13.08 -3.62 -9.01
CA ASN A 137 14.50 -4.02 -8.94
C ASN A 137 15.21 -3.57 -7.65
N TYR A 138 14.61 -3.82 -6.49
CA TYR A 138 15.20 -3.42 -5.21
C TYR A 138 16.54 -4.12 -4.93
N VAL A 139 17.40 -3.46 -4.14
CA VAL A 139 18.72 -3.95 -3.75
C VAL A 139 18.60 -4.91 -2.56
N LEU A 140 19.23 -6.09 -2.65
CA LEU A 140 19.32 -7.07 -1.55
C LEU A 140 20.64 -6.98 -0.77
N ASP A 141 21.72 -6.71 -1.48
CA ASP A 141 23.09 -6.63 -0.99
C ASP A 141 23.63 -5.19 -1.14
N ASP A 142 23.34 -4.36 -0.14
CA ASP A 142 23.71 -2.96 -0.19
C ASP A 142 25.18 -2.73 0.17
N PHE A 143 25.92 -2.10 -0.74
CA PHE A 143 27.30 -1.67 -0.56
C PHE A 143 27.38 -0.26 0.04
N VAL A 144 26.29 0.53 -0.01
CA VAL A 144 26.23 1.85 0.60
C VAL A 144 26.23 1.68 2.11
N VAL A 145 27.08 2.46 2.78
CA VAL A 145 27.09 2.52 4.24
C VAL A 145 26.27 3.72 4.66
N ASP A 146 25.25 3.47 5.50
CA ASP A 146 24.39 4.52 6.05
C ASP A 146 23.70 5.35 4.95
N GLY A 147 23.12 4.67 3.96
CA GLY A 147 22.37 5.30 2.86
C GLY A 147 21.07 5.97 3.27
N SER A 148 20.57 5.67 4.47
CA SER A 148 19.45 6.35 5.14
C SER A 148 19.91 7.43 6.12
N PHE A 149 21.21 7.73 6.18
CA PHE A 149 21.82 8.80 6.98
C PHE A 149 21.51 8.79 8.50
N GLU A 150 21.22 7.62 9.06
CA GLU A 150 20.79 7.43 10.45
C GLU A 150 21.95 7.35 11.44
N ILE A 151 23.14 6.98 10.97
CA ILE A 151 24.25 6.59 11.83
C ILE A 151 25.46 7.49 11.55
N ASP A 152 25.43 8.69 12.15
CA ASP A 152 26.44 9.74 12.00
C ASP A 152 26.97 9.81 10.55
N PRO A 153 26.14 10.33 9.63
CA PRO A 153 26.44 10.29 8.19
C PRO A 153 27.75 10.99 7.83
N THR A 154 28.27 11.87 8.69
CA THR A 154 29.55 12.55 8.50
C THR A 154 30.77 11.63 8.56
N LEU A 155 30.62 10.41 9.10
CA LEU A 155 31.68 9.39 9.10
C LEU A 155 31.77 8.64 7.79
N ASN A 156 30.66 8.50 7.07
CA ASN A 156 30.54 7.64 5.89
C ASN A 156 30.38 8.43 4.58
N TRP A 157 29.98 9.69 4.68
CA TRP A 157 29.73 10.56 3.55
C TRP A 157 30.60 11.82 3.60
N VAL A 158 31.15 12.17 2.44
CA VAL A 158 31.97 13.37 2.25
C VAL A 158 31.09 14.48 1.69
N VAL A 159 30.98 15.56 2.45
CA VAL A 159 30.29 16.79 2.05
C VAL A 159 31.30 17.78 1.48
N ASN A 160 31.08 18.26 0.26
CA ASN A 160 31.84 19.33 -0.35
C ASN A 160 30.92 20.47 -0.76
N THR A 161 31.12 21.64 -0.17
CA THR A 161 30.32 22.82 -0.47
C THR A 161 31.20 24.03 -0.74
N SER A 162 30.66 25.01 -1.44
CA SER A 162 31.30 26.29 -1.72
C SER A 162 30.27 27.41 -1.69
N GLY A 163 30.74 28.66 -1.56
CA GLY A 163 29.86 29.82 -1.49
C GLY A 163 28.92 29.76 -0.29
N GLY A 164 27.63 30.06 -0.52
CA GLY A 164 26.57 29.99 0.48
C GLY A 164 25.80 28.66 0.49
N SER A 165 26.18 27.69 -0.36
CA SER A 165 25.52 26.37 -0.39
C SER A 165 25.91 25.52 0.83
N SER A 166 25.00 24.68 1.30
CA SER A 166 25.20 23.77 2.42
C SER A 166 24.56 22.40 2.21
N ILE A 167 25.11 21.39 2.87
CA ILE A 167 24.45 20.10 3.06
C ILE A 167 24.29 19.87 4.56
N SER A 168 23.07 19.58 4.97
CA SER A 168 22.68 19.23 6.34
C SER A 168 22.04 17.85 6.34
N PHE A 169 22.20 17.13 7.45
CA PHE A 169 21.49 15.87 7.68
C PHE A 169 20.36 16.17 8.65
N VAL A 170 19.13 16.14 8.14
CA VAL A 170 17.94 16.60 8.87
C VAL A 170 16.93 15.46 8.98
N ALA A 171 16.28 15.36 10.13
CA ALA A 171 15.07 14.57 10.22
C ALA A 171 14.02 15.25 9.33
N HIS A 172 13.53 14.53 8.33
CA HIS A 172 12.50 15.03 7.43
C HIS A 172 11.34 14.04 7.39
N ASP A 173 10.13 14.56 7.35
CA ASP A 173 8.87 13.85 7.57
C ASP A 173 8.48 12.85 6.46
N MET A 174 9.39 12.08 5.84
CA MET A 174 8.95 10.98 4.97
C MET A 174 9.05 9.63 5.66
N PHE A 175 10.21 9.29 6.20
CA PHE A 175 10.49 8.01 6.83
C PHE A 175 10.96 8.33 8.26
N TYR A 176 10.19 7.98 9.28
CA TYR A 176 10.49 8.19 10.70
C TYR A 176 11.75 7.44 11.08
N GLY A 177 12.66 8.14 11.77
CA GLY A 177 14.01 7.62 11.96
C GLY A 177 14.69 7.40 10.61
N SER A 178 14.50 8.36 9.68
CA SER A 178 15.27 8.52 8.45
C SER A 178 15.56 10.00 8.32
N THR A 179 16.79 10.31 8.62
CA THR A 179 17.51 11.52 8.35
C THR A 179 17.74 11.53 6.86
N CYS A 180 17.57 12.66 6.22
CA CYS A 180 17.91 12.79 4.81
C CYS A 180 19.01 13.83 4.64
N ALA A 181 19.71 13.74 3.50
CA ALA A 181 20.64 14.77 3.10
C ALA A 181 19.86 15.91 2.45
N GLU A 182 19.79 17.06 3.12
CA GLU A 182 19.24 18.30 2.63
C GLU A 182 20.33 19.12 1.93
N PHE A 183 20.12 19.44 0.67
CA PHE A 183 20.99 20.29 -0.13
C PHE A 183 20.35 21.66 -0.26
N VAL A 184 20.92 22.67 0.39
CA VAL A 184 20.55 24.08 0.20
C VAL A 184 21.55 24.68 -0.78
N VAL A 185 21.10 25.06 -1.97
CA VAL A 185 21.96 25.60 -3.03
C VAL A 185 21.70 27.09 -3.16
N ASP A 186 22.76 27.89 -3.03
CA ASP A 186 22.65 29.34 -3.14
C ASP A 186 22.24 29.82 -4.56
N ALA A 187 21.81 31.08 -4.66
CA ALA A 187 21.40 31.68 -5.94
C ALA A 187 22.54 31.81 -6.96
N LEU A 188 23.81 31.67 -6.54
CA LEU A 188 24.96 31.64 -7.43
C LEU A 188 25.17 30.24 -8.04
N GLY A 189 24.44 29.23 -7.55
CA GLY A 189 24.62 27.85 -7.95
C GLY A 189 25.94 27.27 -7.47
N SER A 190 26.49 27.75 -6.35
CA SER A 190 27.76 27.27 -5.83
C SER A 190 27.73 25.76 -5.60
N THR A 191 28.86 25.09 -5.82
CA THR A 191 28.98 23.62 -5.73
C THR A 191 28.50 23.13 -4.37
N CYS A 192 27.69 22.08 -4.42
CA CYS A 192 27.12 21.37 -3.30
C CYS A 192 27.07 19.89 -3.68
N SER A 193 27.99 19.09 -3.14
CA SER A 193 28.10 17.66 -3.44
C SER A 193 28.26 16.78 -2.22
N LEU A 194 27.69 15.58 -2.35
CA LEU A 194 27.70 14.52 -1.35
C LEU A 194 28.25 13.27 -2.02
N SER A 195 29.28 12.66 -1.44
CA SER A 195 29.89 11.46 -2.01
C SER A 195 30.24 10.39 -0.99
N GLN A 196 30.28 9.15 -1.45
CA GLN A 196 30.79 8.00 -0.70
C GLN A 196 31.60 7.11 -1.64
N THR A 197 32.72 6.59 -1.15
CA THR A 197 33.51 5.58 -1.85
C THR A 197 33.13 4.20 -1.33
N LEU A 198 32.54 3.40 -2.21
CA LEU A 198 32.19 2.00 -1.99
C LEU A 198 33.44 1.15 -2.24
N SER A 199 33.88 0.38 -1.26
CA SER A 199 35.12 -0.39 -1.36
C SER A 199 34.92 -1.75 -2.01
N ALA A 200 35.87 -2.15 -2.86
CA ALA A 200 35.99 -3.48 -3.45
C ALA A 200 34.69 -3.97 -4.13
N VAL A 201 34.07 -3.13 -4.96
CA VAL A 201 32.91 -3.50 -5.76
C VAL A 201 33.36 -4.45 -6.87
N PRO A 202 32.87 -5.71 -6.91
CA PRO A 202 33.29 -6.67 -7.93
C PRO A 202 32.85 -6.31 -9.36
N GLU A 203 33.45 -6.94 -10.37
CA GLU A 203 32.94 -6.96 -11.74
C GLU A 203 31.52 -7.53 -11.78
N GLY A 204 30.59 -6.84 -12.47
CA GLY A 204 29.19 -7.27 -12.54
C GLY A 204 28.21 -6.16 -12.92
N TYR A 205 26.92 -6.49 -12.83
CA TYR A 205 25.81 -5.57 -13.06
C TYR A 205 25.19 -5.14 -11.73
N TYR A 206 24.94 -3.84 -11.60
CA TYR A 206 24.49 -3.21 -10.37
C TYR A 206 23.32 -2.28 -10.62
N ILE A 207 22.57 -2.01 -9.56
CA ILE A 207 21.55 -0.96 -9.53
C ILE A 207 21.82 -0.02 -8.37
N LEU A 208 21.68 1.28 -8.64
CA LEU A 208 21.62 2.32 -7.63
C LEU A 208 20.17 2.80 -7.52
N ASN A 209 19.60 2.69 -6.33
CA ASN A 209 18.28 3.19 -5.96
C ASN A 209 18.41 4.29 -4.93
N PHE A 210 17.62 5.34 -5.04
CA PHE A 210 17.53 6.38 -4.01
C PHE A 210 16.25 7.18 -4.18
N PHE A 211 15.85 7.90 -3.15
CA PHE A 211 14.68 8.78 -3.16
C PHE A 211 15.13 10.24 -3.25
N VAL A 212 14.43 11.03 -4.07
CA VAL A 212 14.68 12.48 -4.19
C VAL A 212 13.39 13.28 -4.06
N LYS A 213 13.43 14.38 -3.32
CA LYS A 213 12.33 15.35 -3.17
C LYS A 213 12.82 16.76 -3.50
N ASP A 214 11.92 17.59 -4.02
CA ASP A 214 12.15 19.02 -4.26
C ASP A 214 10.85 19.79 -4.01
N ASP A 215 10.92 20.78 -3.12
CA ASP A 215 9.77 21.60 -2.71
C ASP A 215 9.61 22.86 -3.56
N GLN A 216 10.55 23.14 -4.47
CA GLN A 216 10.54 24.33 -5.31
C GLN A 216 10.70 23.97 -6.78
N PRO A 217 9.68 23.32 -7.37
CA PRO A 217 9.78 22.83 -8.72
C PRO A 217 9.87 23.99 -9.73
N SER A 218 11.07 24.29 -10.21
CA SER A 218 11.36 25.26 -11.27
C SER A 218 12.01 24.55 -12.45
N ALA A 219 11.60 24.92 -13.67
CA ALA A 219 12.08 24.28 -14.91
C ALA A 219 13.60 24.37 -15.09
N THR A 220 14.26 25.29 -14.38
CA THR A 220 15.71 25.50 -14.41
C THR A 220 16.41 24.96 -13.16
N SER A 221 15.76 24.91 -11.99
CA SER A 221 16.35 24.43 -10.74
C SER A 221 16.16 22.95 -10.45
N ASN A 222 15.27 22.26 -11.17
CA ASN A 222 14.93 20.86 -10.90
C ASN A 222 15.96 19.84 -11.38
N LEU A 223 17.26 20.14 -11.41
CA LEU A 223 18.27 19.20 -11.92
C LEU A 223 19.42 19.02 -10.94
N PHE A 224 19.88 17.77 -10.80
CA PHE A 224 21.12 17.41 -10.13
C PHE A 224 21.88 16.39 -10.98
N LYS A 225 23.17 16.24 -10.68
CA LYS A 225 24.10 15.32 -11.34
C LYS A 225 24.32 14.11 -10.43
N LEU A 226 24.37 12.94 -11.06
CA LEU A 226 24.93 11.72 -10.49
C LEU A 226 26.19 11.36 -11.24
N MET A 227 27.28 11.17 -10.51
CA MET A 227 28.56 10.71 -11.02
C MET A 227 28.95 9.42 -10.33
N LEU A 228 29.55 8.53 -11.12
CA LEU A 228 30.17 7.30 -10.66
C LEU A 228 31.59 7.29 -11.20
N GLN A 229 32.57 7.18 -10.32
CA GLN A 229 33.98 7.23 -10.67
C GLN A 229 34.73 6.04 -10.07
N ARG A 230 35.46 5.31 -10.90
CA ARG A 230 36.37 4.25 -10.47
C ARG A 230 37.66 4.83 -9.90
N SER A 231 38.15 4.23 -8.83
CA SER A 231 39.31 4.75 -8.12
C SER A 231 40.64 4.39 -8.81
N SER A 232 40.74 3.20 -9.43
CA SER A 232 41.99 2.71 -10.02
C SER A 232 42.47 3.54 -11.23
N ASP A 233 41.53 4.01 -12.06
CA ASP A 233 41.83 4.72 -13.31
C ASP A 233 41.17 6.09 -13.42
N SER A 234 40.37 6.48 -12.42
CA SER A 234 39.60 7.73 -12.42
C SER A 234 38.57 7.82 -13.56
N TYR A 235 38.17 6.70 -14.16
CA TYR A 235 37.17 6.70 -15.23
C TYR A 235 35.78 6.93 -14.67
N TYR A 236 34.95 7.62 -15.45
CA TYR A 236 33.57 7.92 -15.14
C TYR A 236 32.62 7.03 -15.94
N TYR A 237 31.52 6.64 -15.30
CA TYR A 237 30.48 5.86 -15.97
C TYR A 237 29.62 6.76 -16.86
N ASN A 238 29.60 6.48 -18.16
CA ASN A 238 28.75 7.16 -19.12
C ASN A 238 27.40 6.43 -19.24
N PHE A 239 26.38 6.99 -18.60
CA PHE A 239 25.02 6.45 -18.58
C PHE A 239 24.29 6.45 -19.93
N THR A 240 24.87 7.07 -20.98
CA THR A 240 24.29 7.06 -22.34
C THR A 240 24.89 5.94 -23.19
N SER A 241 26.20 5.75 -23.12
CA SER A 241 26.90 4.68 -23.85
C SER A 241 27.05 3.39 -23.06
N PHE A 242 26.68 3.39 -21.78
CA PHE A 242 26.86 2.27 -20.84
C PHE A 242 28.32 1.79 -20.79
N SER A 243 29.26 2.74 -20.64
CA SER A 243 30.69 2.42 -20.68
C SER A 243 31.51 3.35 -19.78
N TRP A 244 32.67 2.87 -19.35
CA TRP A 244 33.66 3.64 -18.60
C TRP A 244 34.54 4.49 -19.52
N GLN A 245 34.76 5.76 -19.18
CA GLN A 245 35.61 6.66 -19.96
C GLN A 245 36.39 7.65 -19.10
N ALA A 246 37.56 8.09 -19.57
CA ALA A 246 38.44 9.00 -18.84
C ALA A 246 37.85 10.43 -18.68
N ALA A 247 37.06 10.90 -19.65
CA ALA A 247 36.44 12.22 -19.56
C ALA A 247 35.26 12.18 -18.58
N ALA A 248 35.20 13.16 -17.67
CA ALA A 248 34.13 13.28 -16.68
C ALA A 248 32.75 13.23 -17.33
N THR A 249 31.91 12.31 -16.85
CA THR A 249 30.51 12.19 -17.24
C THR A 249 29.61 12.08 -16.04
N TYR A 250 28.36 12.45 -16.23
CA TYR A 250 27.32 12.38 -15.23
C TYR A 250 25.97 12.11 -15.87
N LYS A 251 25.04 11.57 -15.09
CA LYS A 251 23.62 11.59 -15.44
C LYS A 251 22.98 12.84 -14.84
N VAL A 252 22.33 13.65 -15.68
CA VAL A 252 21.45 14.70 -15.17
C VAL A 252 20.10 14.07 -14.86
N MET A 253 19.60 14.29 -13.65
CA MET A 253 18.32 13.77 -13.21
C MET A 253 17.41 14.90 -12.76
N SER A 254 16.13 14.77 -13.09
CA SER A 254 15.11 15.68 -12.62
C SER A 254 14.83 15.43 -11.14
N LYS A 255 14.86 16.52 -10.39
CA LYS A 255 14.21 16.64 -9.09
C LYS A 255 12.71 16.66 -9.34
N ASN A 256 11.95 16.03 -8.46
CA ASN A 256 10.53 15.84 -8.65
C ASN A 256 9.82 17.20 -8.82
N SER A 257 8.74 17.25 -9.61
CA SER A 257 7.87 18.43 -9.70
C SER A 257 6.79 18.46 -8.61
N SER A 258 6.65 17.40 -7.80
CA SER A 258 5.77 17.36 -6.63
C SER A 258 6.56 17.44 -5.33
N ALA A 259 5.91 17.92 -4.28
CA ALA A 259 6.41 17.96 -2.91
C ALA A 259 6.56 16.55 -2.27
N GLU A 260 6.54 15.49 -3.07
CA GLU A 260 6.69 14.10 -2.63
C GLU A 260 8.06 13.57 -3.06
N TYR A 261 8.61 12.60 -2.34
CA TYR A 261 9.81 11.92 -2.84
C TYR A 261 9.45 11.02 -4.01
N GLU A 262 10.39 10.91 -4.93
CA GLU A 262 10.33 10.00 -6.07
C GLU A 262 11.51 9.03 -6.01
N SER A 263 11.24 7.75 -6.18
CA SER A 263 12.29 6.74 -6.35
C SER A 263 12.98 6.93 -7.70
N LYS A 264 14.30 7.04 -7.69
CA LYS A 264 15.16 7.11 -8.88
C LYS A 264 16.06 5.89 -8.94
N GLN A 265 16.31 5.43 -10.16
CA GLN A 265 17.09 4.23 -10.40
C GLN A 265 18.05 4.42 -11.57
N VAL A 266 19.25 3.86 -11.45
CA VAL A 266 20.20 3.74 -12.55
C VAL A 266 20.87 2.38 -12.55
N PHE A 267 21.17 1.88 -13.74
CA PHE A 267 21.89 0.63 -13.95
C PHE A 267 23.35 0.93 -14.24
N VAL A 268 24.23 0.09 -13.71
CA VAL A 268 25.68 0.25 -13.79
C VAL A 268 26.31 -1.10 -14.12
N GLU A 269 27.28 -1.09 -15.01
CA GLU A 269 28.13 -2.25 -15.28
C GLU A 269 29.54 -1.95 -14.79
N MET A 270 30.03 -2.70 -13.82
CA MET A 270 31.44 -2.71 -13.41
C MET A 270 32.18 -3.72 -14.29
N THR A 271 33.21 -3.27 -15.01
CA THR A 271 33.99 -4.14 -15.92
C THR A 271 35.27 -4.70 -15.30
N ILE A 272 35.56 -4.33 -14.05
CA ILE A 272 36.67 -4.79 -13.21
C ILE A 272 36.25 -4.67 -11.75
N ASP A 273 36.93 -5.40 -10.86
CA ASP A 273 36.85 -5.16 -9.41
C ASP A 273 37.56 -3.84 -9.07
N ASP A 274 36.87 -2.90 -8.42
CA ASP A 274 37.45 -1.60 -8.02
C ASP A 274 36.67 -0.93 -6.89
N ASP A 275 37.27 0.09 -6.29
CA ASP A 275 36.56 1.03 -5.43
C ASP A 275 35.77 2.02 -6.30
N LEU A 276 34.49 2.24 -5.97
CA LEU A 276 33.57 3.07 -6.72
C LEU A 276 33.16 4.29 -5.89
N THR A 277 33.45 5.49 -6.39
CA THR A 277 32.94 6.73 -5.77
C THR A 277 31.63 7.14 -6.40
N LEU A 278 30.58 7.12 -5.59
CA LEU A 278 29.26 7.68 -5.87
C LEU A 278 29.26 9.17 -5.50
N THR A 279 28.73 10.04 -6.35
CA THR A 279 28.59 11.47 -6.03
C THR A 279 27.28 12.04 -6.55
N PHE A 280 26.53 12.69 -5.67
CA PHE A 280 25.43 13.58 -5.99
C PHE A 280 25.93 15.03 -5.97
N GLU A 281 25.63 15.82 -7.01
CA GLU A 281 26.04 17.22 -7.10
C GLU A 281 24.95 18.08 -7.73
N ASN A 282 24.82 19.33 -7.29
CA ASN A 282 23.96 20.31 -7.94
C ASN A 282 24.43 20.69 -9.36
N VAL A 283 23.52 21.11 -10.25
CA VAL A 283 23.91 21.53 -11.62
C VAL A 283 24.57 22.92 -11.66
N GLY A 284 24.27 23.78 -10.69
CA GLY A 284 25.07 24.96 -10.34
C GLY A 284 24.90 26.24 -11.17
N SER A 285 23.71 26.56 -11.69
CA SER A 285 23.54 27.83 -12.44
C SER A 285 22.11 28.38 -12.54
N THR A 286 21.32 28.30 -11.47
CA THR A 286 19.86 28.50 -11.55
C THR A 286 19.40 29.94 -11.33
N SER A 287 20.31 30.85 -10.95
CA SER A 287 20.01 32.25 -10.53
C SER A 287 18.98 32.38 -9.39
N GLU A 288 18.60 31.25 -8.79
CA GLU A 288 17.59 31.08 -7.76
C GLU A 288 18.15 30.11 -6.72
N GLU A 289 17.95 30.43 -5.45
CA GLU A 289 18.19 29.49 -4.36
C GLU A 289 17.17 28.37 -4.44
N TYR A 290 17.58 27.15 -4.12
CA TYR A 290 16.66 26.02 -4.06
C TYR A 290 17.14 24.97 -3.05
N THR A 291 16.19 24.17 -2.58
CA THR A 291 16.47 23.07 -1.64
C THR A 291 15.94 21.76 -2.20
N PHE A 292 16.72 20.69 -2.06
CA PHE A 292 16.28 19.34 -2.40
C PHE A 292 16.85 18.34 -1.41
N TRP A 293 16.19 17.18 -1.30
CA TRP A 293 16.55 16.14 -0.35
C TRP A 293 16.84 14.83 -1.07
N ILE A 294 17.83 14.09 -0.58
CA ILE A 294 18.14 12.72 -0.99
C ILE A 294 18.06 11.81 0.23
N ASP A 295 17.44 10.65 0.07
CA ASP A 295 17.32 9.63 1.11
C ASP A 295 17.40 8.21 0.54
N ARG A 296 17.62 7.22 1.40
CA ARG A 296 17.59 5.78 1.13
C ARG A 296 18.41 5.38 -0.09
N VAL A 297 19.67 5.80 -0.09
CA VAL A 297 20.61 5.45 -1.15
C VAL A 297 21.05 4.00 -0.97
N GLU A 298 20.69 3.13 -1.91
CA GLU A 298 21.05 1.71 -1.93
C GLU A 298 21.81 1.42 -3.23
N PHE A 299 22.98 0.77 -3.16
CA PHE A 299 23.73 0.30 -4.33
C PHE A 299 24.06 -1.17 -4.15
N GLY A 300 23.62 -2.02 -5.08
CA GLY A 300 23.92 -3.44 -4.97
C GLY A 300 23.74 -4.21 -6.25
N THR A 301 23.92 -5.52 -6.16
CA THR A 301 23.98 -6.41 -7.31
C THR A 301 22.60 -6.46 -7.97
N MET A 302 22.59 -6.31 -9.29
CA MET A 302 21.38 -6.51 -10.07
C MET A 302 21.03 -8.00 -10.09
N LEU A 303 19.82 -8.31 -9.64
CA LEU A 303 19.32 -9.68 -9.60
C LEU A 303 18.98 -10.19 -11.00
N ASP A 304 19.13 -11.49 -11.21
CA ASP A 304 18.81 -12.18 -12.47
C ASP A 304 17.30 -12.40 -12.66
N TYR A 305 16.48 -11.93 -11.72
CA TYR A 305 15.02 -11.94 -11.77
C TYR A 305 14.45 -10.58 -11.35
N PRO A 306 13.28 -10.18 -11.90
CA PRO A 306 12.63 -8.94 -11.52
C PRO A 306 12.15 -8.97 -10.07
N THR A 307 12.26 -7.84 -9.39
CA THR A 307 11.81 -7.70 -8.00
C THR A 307 10.98 -6.44 -7.77
N ILE A 308 10.12 -6.47 -6.75
CA ILE A 308 9.32 -5.32 -6.31
C ILE A 308 9.40 -5.19 -4.78
N LYS A 309 9.71 -4.00 -4.27
CA LYS A 309 9.63 -3.62 -2.86
C LYS A 309 8.49 -2.63 -2.70
N LEU A 310 7.51 -2.97 -1.88
CA LEU A 310 6.44 -2.05 -1.47
C LEU A 310 6.81 -1.42 -0.15
N ILE A 311 6.85 -0.09 -0.12
CA ILE A 311 7.13 0.68 1.08
C ILE A 311 5.86 1.41 1.47
N PHE A 312 5.35 1.12 2.66
CA PHE A 312 4.25 1.84 3.29
C PHE A 312 4.80 2.82 4.30
N VAL A 313 4.48 4.10 4.11
CA VAL A 313 4.75 5.14 5.11
C VAL A 313 3.50 5.32 5.96
N ASP A 314 3.58 5.03 7.25
CA ASP A 314 2.46 5.23 8.16
C ASP A 314 2.69 6.47 9.02
N GLU A 315 1.78 7.43 8.99
CA GLU A 315 1.85 8.67 9.78
C GLU A 315 1.31 8.49 11.21
N ASN A 316 0.65 7.37 11.51
CA ASN A 316 -0.16 7.19 12.72
C ASN A 316 0.30 6.04 13.64
N LEU A 317 1.50 5.47 13.48
CA LEU A 317 2.04 4.46 14.43
C LEU A 317 2.47 5.10 15.76
N GLY A 318 1.60 5.87 16.40
CA GLY A 318 1.77 6.27 17.80
C GLY A 318 1.24 5.18 18.73
N THR A 319 2.02 4.16 19.10
CA THR A 319 1.65 3.07 20.06
C THR A 319 0.29 2.37 19.85
N GLY A 320 -0.41 2.71 18.77
CA GLY A 320 -1.75 2.28 18.44
C GLY A 320 -1.68 1.20 17.37
N TYR A 321 -2.58 0.25 17.50
CA TYR A 321 -2.83 -0.78 16.50
C TYR A 321 -3.05 -0.13 15.13
N LEU A 322 -2.48 -0.73 14.09
CA LEU A 322 -2.87 -0.44 12.72
C LEU A 322 -4.31 -0.92 12.56
N SER A 323 -5.23 0.02 12.81
CA SER A 323 -6.66 -0.20 12.75
C SER A 323 -7.01 -0.24 11.26
N ILE A 324 -7.26 -1.43 10.71
CA ILE A 324 -7.76 -1.61 9.31
C ILE A 324 -9.20 -1.05 9.16
N TRP A 325 -9.72 -0.41 10.21
CA TRP A 325 -11.02 0.24 10.21
C TRP A 325 -10.97 1.53 9.37
N PRO A 326 -11.89 1.73 8.42
CA PRO A 326 -11.99 2.99 7.70
C PRO A 326 -12.23 4.12 8.70
N SER A 327 -11.33 5.11 8.72
CA SER A 327 -11.42 6.27 9.60
C SER A 327 -12.73 7.01 9.35
N GLY A 328 -13.65 7.00 10.32
CA GLY A 328 -14.87 7.82 10.30
C GLY A 328 -16.19 7.12 10.61
N GLU A 329 -16.23 5.78 10.73
CA GLU A 329 -17.48 5.04 11.01
C GLU A 329 -17.38 4.12 12.24
N ASP A 330 -16.86 4.61 13.37
CA ASP A 330 -17.12 3.98 14.67
C ASP A 330 -18.37 4.64 15.30
N PRO A 331 -19.56 4.00 15.28
CA PRO A 331 -20.76 4.54 15.91
C PRO A 331 -20.71 4.54 17.45
N ILE A 332 -19.65 4.01 18.08
CA ILE A 332 -19.56 3.85 19.53
C ILE A 332 -18.18 4.26 20.04
N ALA A 333 -17.87 5.55 19.96
CA ALA A 333 -16.75 6.20 20.65
C ALA A 333 -16.84 6.13 22.21
N THR A 334 -17.63 5.22 22.78
CA THR A 334 -17.82 4.98 24.22
C THR A 334 -17.56 3.53 24.64
N TYR A 335 -17.16 2.63 23.74
CA TYR A 335 -16.80 1.27 24.11
C TYR A 335 -15.35 1.24 24.64
N GLU A 336 -15.14 0.83 25.89
CA GLU A 336 -13.79 0.59 26.43
C GLU A 336 -13.20 -0.67 25.79
N TYR A 337 -12.51 -0.48 24.67
CA TYR A 337 -11.78 -1.52 23.95
C TYR A 337 -10.70 -2.23 24.81
N THR A 338 -10.35 -1.64 25.95
CA THR A 338 -9.44 -2.22 26.97
C THR A 338 -9.97 -3.52 27.58
N GLU A 339 -11.28 -3.72 27.65
CA GLU A 339 -11.87 -4.98 28.19
C GLU A 339 -12.27 -5.97 27.10
N ALA A 340 -12.38 -5.52 25.84
CA ALA A 340 -12.65 -6.38 24.67
C ALA A 340 -11.37 -6.96 24.04
N SER A 341 -10.18 -6.50 24.46
CA SER A 341 -8.91 -7.00 23.96
C SER A 341 -8.53 -8.36 24.58
N TYR A 342 -9.21 -9.42 24.14
CA TYR A 342 -8.66 -10.79 24.18
C TYR A 342 -7.77 -11.09 22.97
N ILE A 343 -7.45 -10.08 22.16
CA ILE A 343 -6.50 -10.18 21.06
C ILE A 343 -5.24 -9.45 21.49
N GLU A 344 -4.15 -10.21 21.49
CA GLU A 344 -2.80 -9.75 21.76
C GLU A 344 -2.48 -8.45 21.02
N GLN A 345 -1.71 -7.61 21.70
CA GLN A 345 -1.05 -6.42 21.20
C GLN A 345 -0.25 -6.74 19.93
N CYS A 346 -0.88 -6.65 18.75
CA CYS A 346 -0.22 -6.81 17.47
C CYS A 346 0.52 -5.52 17.11
N TYR A 347 1.76 -5.43 17.60
CA TYR A 347 2.71 -4.39 17.21
C TYR A 347 3.02 -4.50 15.72
N VAL A 348 2.92 -3.37 14.99
CA VAL A 348 3.37 -3.25 13.59
C VAL A 348 4.85 -2.83 13.50
N SER A 349 5.43 -2.36 14.61
CA SER A 349 6.88 -2.20 14.76
C SER A 349 7.30 -2.38 16.22
N GLY A 350 8.31 -3.22 16.44
CA GLY A 350 8.79 -3.66 17.75
C GLY A 350 9.22 -5.13 17.73
N PHE A 351 10.23 -5.47 18.53
CA PHE A 351 10.85 -6.80 18.63
C PHE A 351 9.81 -7.86 19.06
N GLY A 352 9.04 -8.38 18.09
CA GLY A 352 7.95 -9.35 18.31
C GLY A 352 6.72 -9.25 17.38
N GLY A 353 6.60 -8.25 16.51
CA GLY A 353 5.40 -8.02 15.70
C GLY A 353 5.37 -8.70 14.32
N THR A 354 4.74 -9.87 14.19
CA THR A 354 4.63 -10.63 12.92
C THR A 354 3.20 -10.77 12.36
N GLY A 355 2.19 -10.12 12.96
CA GLY A 355 0.78 -10.45 12.73
C GLY A 355 0.12 -9.87 11.47
N LEU A 356 0.40 -8.62 11.10
CA LEU A 356 -0.28 -7.91 10.00
C LEU A 356 0.46 -7.97 8.65
N LEU A 357 1.76 -8.21 8.67
CA LEU A 357 2.56 -8.41 7.45
C LEU A 357 2.03 -9.57 6.57
N PRO A 358 1.70 -10.76 7.13
CA PRO A 358 1.16 -11.89 6.36
C PRO A 358 -0.09 -11.53 5.55
N TYR A 359 -0.98 -10.70 6.12
CA TYR A 359 -2.22 -10.26 5.48
C TYR A 359 -1.96 -9.50 4.16
N PHE A 360 -0.99 -8.59 4.17
CA PHE A 360 -0.60 -7.83 2.99
C PHE A 360 0.25 -8.66 2.02
N TYR A 361 1.07 -9.57 2.54
CA TYR A 361 1.81 -10.52 1.70
C TYR A 361 0.87 -11.42 0.88
N ASP A 362 -0.23 -11.90 1.44
CA ASP A 362 -1.21 -12.69 0.68
C ASP A 362 -1.78 -11.90 -0.51
N LEU A 363 -2.11 -10.62 -0.30
CA LEU A 363 -2.59 -9.74 -1.38
C LEU A 363 -1.51 -9.55 -2.44
N LEU A 364 -0.28 -9.26 -2.03
CA LEU A 364 0.84 -9.05 -2.93
C LEU A 364 1.18 -10.31 -3.74
N GLU A 365 1.15 -11.48 -3.10
CA GLU A 365 1.39 -12.78 -3.74
C GLU A 365 0.36 -13.08 -4.84
N ILE A 366 -0.89 -12.67 -4.67
CA ILE A 366 -1.95 -12.85 -5.68
C ILE A 366 -1.77 -11.88 -6.86
N ILE A 367 -1.44 -10.61 -6.60
CA ILE A 367 -1.40 -9.58 -7.65
C ILE A 367 -0.05 -9.42 -8.33
N ARG A 368 1.03 -9.92 -7.74
CA ARG A 368 2.37 -9.80 -8.31
C ARG A 368 2.47 -10.59 -9.63
N PRO A 369 3.24 -10.11 -10.61
CA PRO A 369 3.47 -10.89 -11.82
C PRO A 369 4.20 -12.21 -11.50
N ALA A 370 3.83 -13.27 -12.22
CA ALA A 370 4.47 -14.56 -12.05
C ALA A 370 5.99 -14.46 -12.28
N GLY A 371 6.78 -15.02 -11.35
CA GLY A 371 8.25 -14.98 -11.40
C GLY A 371 8.88 -13.73 -10.78
N VAL A 372 8.10 -12.72 -10.41
CA VAL A 372 8.61 -11.54 -9.68
C VAL A 372 8.72 -11.85 -8.20
N LYS A 373 9.88 -11.55 -7.59
CA LYS A 373 10.03 -11.62 -6.13
C LYS A 373 9.57 -10.31 -5.51
N SER A 374 8.95 -10.38 -4.35
CA SER A 374 8.34 -9.22 -3.72
C SER A 374 8.65 -9.13 -2.24
N MET A 375 8.81 -7.91 -1.73
CA MET A 375 8.92 -7.63 -0.30
C MET A 375 8.02 -6.46 0.08
N ILE A 376 7.57 -6.45 1.32
CA ILE A 376 6.85 -5.35 1.95
C ILE A 376 7.72 -4.81 3.08
N GLU A 377 7.87 -3.50 3.10
CA GLU A 377 8.50 -2.72 4.15
C GLU A 377 7.50 -1.70 4.68
N VAL A 378 7.39 -1.62 6.01
CA VAL A 378 6.58 -0.58 6.66
C VAL A 378 7.54 0.35 7.38
N VAL A 379 7.43 1.63 7.07
CA VAL A 379 8.24 2.69 7.64
C VAL A 379 7.28 3.65 8.36
N TRP A 380 7.63 4.05 9.57
CA TRP A 380 6.79 4.98 10.33
C TRP A 380 7.03 6.43 9.83
N ARG A 381 6.24 7.42 10.22
CA ARG A 381 6.45 8.88 10.13
C ARG A 381 5.92 9.49 11.44
N ALA A 382 6.74 10.20 12.22
CA ALA A 382 6.22 10.90 13.40
C ALA A 382 5.72 12.28 13.02
N HIS A 383 4.59 12.66 13.61
CA HIS A 383 4.16 14.05 13.66
C HIS A 383 5.13 14.81 14.58
N THR A 384 5.85 15.79 14.03
CA THR A 384 6.63 16.75 14.82
C THR A 384 5.81 17.95 15.26
#